data_AF-A0AAU9DF48-F1
#
_entry.id   AF-A0AAU9DF48-F1
#
_cell.length_a   1.000
_cell.length_b   1.000
_cell.length_c   1.000
_cell.angle_alpha   90.00
_cell.angle_beta   90.00
_cell.angle_gamma   90.00
#
_symmetry.space_group_name_H-M   'P 1'
#
loop_
_entity.id
_entity.type
_entity.pdbx_description
1 polymer ?
#
loop_
_entity_poly.entity_id
_entity_poly.type
_entity_poly.pdbx_seq_one_letter_code
_entity_poly.pdbx_strand_id
1 'polypeptide(L)' 'MQTLGKLLVIAGSVAVVAGMLLWLFPDRVNWLGNLPGDLKIKGKNYGIYFPLGTSLFLSVILSAILWIIGKLMR' A
#
# COMPACT_ATOMS: atom_id res chain seq x y z
N MET A 1 -1.38 22.80 21.22
CA MET A 1 -1.77 21.40 21.54
C MET A 1 -2.45 20.67 20.37
N GLN A 2 -3.38 21.30 19.65
CA GLN A 2 -4.08 20.66 18.52
C GLN A 2 -3.16 20.23 17.37
N THR A 3 -2.18 21.05 16.97
CA THR A 3 -1.21 20.70 15.92
C THR A 3 -0.35 19.49 16.27
N LEU A 4 0.05 19.37 17.52
CA LEU A 4 0.87 18.28 18.04
C LEU A 4 0.08 16.96 18.04
N GLY A 5 -1.19 17.00 18.43
CA GLY A 5 -2.12 15.85 18.33
C GLY A 5 -2.35 15.42 16.88
N LYS A 6 -2.53 16.37 15.96
CA LYS A 6 -2.67 16.07 14.51
C LYS A 6 -1.41 15.39 13.96
N LEU A 7 -0.23 15.88 14.32
CA LEU A 7 1.05 15.29 13.90
C LEU A 7 1.23 13.85 14.41
N LEU A 8 0.85 13.59 15.67
CA LEU A 8 0.89 12.25 16.26
C LEU A 8 -0.03 11.25 15.55
N VAL A 9 -1.24 11.67 15.17
CA VAL A 9 -2.19 10.82 14.41
C VAL A 9 -1.63 10.48 13.03
N ILE A 10 -1.03 11.45 12.33
CA ILE A 10 -0.40 11.21 11.02
C ILE A 10 0.78 10.25 11.18
N ALA A 11 1.69 10.52 12.12
CA ALA A 11 2.86 9.69 12.35
C ALA A 11 2.50 8.24 12.73
N GLY A 12 1.50 8.07 13.60
CA GLY A 12 0.99 6.75 13.97
C GLY A 12 0.36 6.00 12.79
N SER A 13 -0.42 6.71 11.95
CA SER A 13 -1.02 6.11 10.75
C SER A 13 0.03 5.64 9.75
N VAL A 14 1.08 6.46 9.52
CA VAL A 14 2.21 6.08 8.67
C VAL A 14 2.97 4.88 9.24
N ALA A 15 3.19 4.85 10.55
CA ALA A 15 3.86 3.73 11.22
C ALA A 15 3.06 2.42 11.11
N VAL A 16 1.73 2.46 11.25
CA VAL A 16 0.86 1.28 11.07
C VAL A 16 0.92 0.77 9.64
N VAL A 17 0.82 1.67 8.64
CA VAL A 17 0.92 1.28 7.23
C VAL A 17 2.30 0.68 6.93
N ALA A 18 3.38 1.31 7.40
CA ALA A 18 4.74 0.79 7.24
C ALA A 18 4.92 -0.57 7.93
N GLY A 19 4.38 -0.74 9.13
CA GLY A 19 4.39 -1.99 9.88
C GLY A 19 3.62 -3.10 9.17
N MET A 20 2.43 -2.82 8.63
CA MET A 20 1.67 -3.75 7.79
C MET A 20 2.46 -4.14 6.53
N LEU A 21 3.11 -3.18 5.88
CA LEU A 21 3.95 -3.43 4.71
C LEU A 21 5.22 -4.25 5.02
N LEU A 22 5.69 -4.25 6.26
CA LEU A 22 6.82 -5.09 6.68
C LEU A 22 6.34 -6.48 7.16
N TRP A 23 5.20 -6.54 7.84
CA TRP A 23 4.65 -7.78 8.39
C TRP A 23 4.04 -8.69 7.32
N LEU A 24 3.26 -8.12 6.39
CA LEU A 24 2.63 -8.88 5.31
C LEU A 24 3.62 -9.24 4.18
N PHE A 25 4.80 -8.60 4.16
CA PHE A 25 5.78 -8.75 3.08
C PHE A 25 7.20 -8.98 3.64
N PRO A 26 7.47 -10.11 4.31
CA PRO A 26 8.82 -10.44 4.78
C PRO A 26 9.80 -10.64 3.61
N ASP A 27 9.32 -11.17 2.47
CA ASP A 27 10.10 -11.43 1.25
C ASP A 27 9.76 -10.44 0.13
N ARG A 28 9.97 -9.14 0.38
CA ARG A 28 9.62 -8.03 -0.55
C ARG A 28 10.18 -8.16 -1.97
N VAL A 29 11.19 -8.99 -2.18
CA VAL A 29 11.88 -9.16 -3.47
C VAL A 29 11.25 -10.25 -4.35
N ASN A 30 10.60 -11.28 -3.79
CA ASN A 30 10.02 -12.38 -4.57
C ASN A 30 8.54 -12.20 -4.91
N TRP A 31 7.86 -11.23 -4.29
CA TRP A 31 6.40 -11.10 -4.32
C TRP A 31 5.85 -9.85 -5.01
N LEU A 32 6.71 -8.89 -5.41
CA LEU A 32 6.34 -7.73 -6.24
C LEU A 32 5.97 -8.23 -7.65
N GLY A 33 4.78 -8.80 -7.79
CA GLY A 33 4.68 -9.91 -8.74
C GLY A 33 3.52 -10.89 -8.57
N ASN A 34 3.08 -11.19 -7.36
CA ASN A 34 2.40 -12.46 -7.10
C ASN A 34 1.26 -12.33 -6.07
N LEU A 35 0.74 -11.13 -5.85
CA LEU A 35 -0.43 -10.99 -4.96
C LEU A 35 -1.62 -11.74 -5.59
N PRO A 36 -2.47 -12.40 -4.78
CA PRO A 36 -3.74 -12.94 -5.27
C PRO A 36 -4.55 -11.77 -5.87
N GLY A 37 -4.63 -11.73 -7.21
CA GLY A 37 -5.18 -10.60 -7.98
C GLY A 37 -4.23 -10.02 -9.04
N ASP A 38 -2.94 -10.32 -8.98
CA ASP A 38 -2.00 -10.00 -10.06
C ASP A 38 -2.18 -11.01 -11.21
N LEU A 39 -2.53 -10.51 -12.39
CA LEU A 39 -2.78 -11.32 -13.58
C LEU A 39 -1.43 -11.75 -14.19
N LYS A 40 -1.12 -13.03 -14.06
CA LYS A 40 0.00 -13.68 -14.76
C LYS A 40 -0.52 -14.54 -15.89
N ILE A 41 -0.45 -14.02 -17.10
CA ILE A 41 -0.74 -14.80 -18.30
C ILE A 41 0.61 -15.28 -18.84
N LYS A 42 0.94 -16.56 -18.61
CA LYS A 42 2.13 -17.21 -19.18
C LYS A 42 1.73 -18.00 -20.42
N GLY A 43 2.12 -17.52 -21.60
CA GLY A 43 2.12 -18.27 -22.85
C GLY A 43 3.45 -18.99 -23.09
N LYS A 44 3.48 -19.90 -24.07
CA LYS A 44 4.64 -20.76 -24.39
C LYS A 44 5.92 -20.00 -24.77
N ASN A 45 5.80 -18.73 -25.21
CA ASN A 45 6.92 -17.86 -25.62
C ASN A 45 6.79 -16.40 -25.14
N TYR A 46 5.76 -16.06 -24.35
CA TYR A 46 5.50 -14.70 -23.86
C TYR A 46 4.83 -14.74 -22.49
N GLY A 47 5.23 -13.85 -21.59
CA GLY A 47 4.61 -13.70 -20.27
C GLY A 47 4.15 -12.27 -20.09
N ILE A 48 2.85 -12.05 -19.97
CA ILE A 48 2.28 -10.74 -19.62
C ILE A 48 2.01 -10.74 -18.12
N TYR A 49 2.63 -9.78 -17.44
CA TYR A 49 2.44 -9.56 -16.01
C TYR A 49 1.67 -8.26 -15.79
N PHE A 50 0.50 -8.36 -15.15
CA PHE A 50 -0.35 -7.21 -14.84
C PHE A 50 -0.58 -7.10 -13.31
N PRO A 51 0.14 -6.20 -12.60
CA PRO A 51 0.08 -6.06 -11.15
C PRO A 51 -1.19 -5.33 -10.65
N LEU A 52 -2.38 -5.85 -10.95
CA LEU A 52 -3.65 -5.23 -10.54
C LEU A 52 -3.86 -5.26 -9.03
N GLY A 53 -3.55 -6.38 -8.38
CA GLY A 53 -3.71 -6.52 -6.93
C GLY A 53 -2.80 -5.54 -6.19
N THR A 54 -1.54 -5.45 -6.63
CA THR A 54 -0.56 -4.53 -6.04
C THR A 54 -0.95 -3.05 -6.25
N SER A 55 -1.35 -2.67 -7.46
CA SER A 55 -1.71 -1.27 -7.78
C SER A 55 -3.00 -0.82 -7.07
N LEU A 56 -4.00 -1.70 -6.98
CA LEU A 56 -5.24 -1.42 -6.26
C LEU A 56 -4.98 -1.25 -4.76
N PHE A 57 -4.22 -2.14 -4.15
CA PHE A 57 -3.85 -2.06 -2.74
C PHE A 57 -3.11 -0.76 -2.43
N LEU A 58 -2.11 -0.43 -3.25
CA LEU A 58 -1.36 0.82 -3.11
C LEU A 58 -2.28 2.05 -3.23
N SER A 59 -3.21 2.05 -4.18
CA SER A 59 -4.17 3.14 -4.39
C SER A 59 -5.10 3.34 -3.19
N VAL A 60 -5.61 2.26 -2.60
CA VAL A 60 -6.48 2.33 -1.41
C VAL A 60 -5.72 2.90 -0.22
N ILE A 61 -4.48 2.45 0.02
CA ILE A 61 -3.62 2.99 1.09
C ILE A 61 -3.37 4.48 0.88
N LEU A 62 -2.94 4.87 -0.33
CA LEU A 62 -2.66 6.27 -0.64
C LEU A 62 -3.90 7.15 -0.45
N SER A 63 -5.05 6.67 -0.92
CA SER A 63 -6.33 7.36 -0.78
C SER A 63 -6.73 7.51 0.69
N ALA A 64 -6.57 6.46 1.51
CA ALA A 64 -6.86 6.52 2.94
C ALA A 64 -5.95 7.53 3.66
N ILE A 65 -4.66 7.55 3.35
CA ILE A 65 -3.70 8.52 3.91
C ILE A 65 -4.09 9.94 3.52
N LEU A 66 -4.34 10.20 2.23
CA LEU A 66 -4.73 11.52 1.74
C LEU A 66 -6.08 11.97 2.31
N TRP A 67 -7.03 11.06 2.49
CA TRP A 67 -8.32 11.33 3.10
C TRP A 67 -8.18 11.73 4.58
N ILE A 68 -7.37 11.00 5.35
CA ILE A 68 -7.09 11.33 6.75
C ILE A 68 -6.41 12.69 6.85
N ILE A 69 -5.38 12.95 6.02
CA ILE A 69 -4.67 14.24 6.01
C ILE A 69 -5.63 15.38 5.64
N GLY A 70 -6.43 15.21 4.57
CA GLY A 70 -7.39 16.22 4.13
C GLY A 70 -8.49 16.51 5.16
N LYS A 71 -8.96 15.47 5.86
CA LYS A 71 -9.94 15.62 6.94
C LYS A 71 -9.34 16.27 8.18
N LEU A 72 -8.06 16.02 8.46
CA LEU A 72 -7.35 16.57 9.61
C LEU A 72 -6.84 17.99 9.37
N MET A 73 -6.61 18.39 8.11
CA MET A 73 -6.21 19.75 7.72
C MET A 73 -7.39 20.71 7.55
N ARG A 74 -8.61 20.21 7.35
CA ARG A 74 -9.85 21.00 7.55
C ARG A 74 -10.12 21.22 9.04
#